data_AF-A0A2V5Q7U4-F1
#
_entry.id   AF-A0A2V5Q7U4-F1
#
_cell.length_a   1.000
_cell.length_b   1.000
_cell.length_c   1.000
_cell.angle_alpha   90.00
_cell.angle_beta   90.00
_cell.angle_gamma   90.00
#
_symmetry.space_group_name_H-M   'P 1'
#
loop_
_entity.id
_entity.type
_entity.pdbx_description
1 polymer ?
#
loop_
_entity_poly.entity_id
_entity_poly.type
_entity_poly.pdbx_seq_one_letter_code
_entity_poly.pdbx_strand_id
1 'polypeptide(L)'
;MEHQIHLQAIGHPQTAFTLLRDGRLVFQLPATATLADRIRDLYGVELLERLIQLNGAASRKIQISGFIDQAGLSRQTRAQQLIFVNARAIESG
;
A
#
# COMPACT_ATOMS: atom_id res chain seq x y z
N MET A 1 -0.58 11.38 -12.02
CA MET A 1 -1.52 10.34 -12.50
C MET A 1 -1.14 8.96 -11.95
N GLU A 2 0.06 8.46 -12.22
CA GLU A 2 0.52 7.13 -11.77
C GLU A 2 0.47 6.95 -10.25
N HIS A 3 0.97 7.94 -9.50
CA HIS A 3 0.91 7.94 -8.03
C HIS A 3 -0.52 7.79 -7.48
N GLN A 4 -1.49 8.49 -8.08
CA GLN A 4 -2.90 8.41 -7.65
C GLN A 4 -3.43 6.98 -7.80
N ILE A 5 -3.07 6.27 -8.88
CA ILE A 5 -3.49 4.88 -9.08
C ILE A 5 -2.81 3.96 -8.07
N HIS A 6 -1.53 4.18 -7.75
CA HIS A 6 -0.84 3.40 -6.71
C HIS A 6 -1.56 3.54 -5.36
N LEU A 7 -1.96 4.75 -4.97
CA LEU A 7 -2.73 5.00 -3.75
C LEU A 7 -4.07 4.25 -3.74
N GLN A 8 -4.79 4.24 -4.87
CA GLN A 8 -6.04 3.49 -4.97
C GLN A 8 -5.79 1.98 -4.95
N ALA A 9 -4.76 1.50 -5.64
CA ALA A 9 -4.44 0.08 -5.73
C ALA A 9 -4.04 -0.51 -4.38
N ILE A 10 -3.25 0.22 -3.58
CA ILE A 10 -2.83 -0.23 -2.25
C ILE A 10 -3.97 -0.13 -1.22
N GLY A 11 -4.82 0.90 -1.29
CA GLY A 11 -6.00 1.05 -0.42
C GLY A 11 -7.10 0.01 -0.69
N HIS A 12 -7.11 -0.58 -1.88
CA HIS A 12 -8.12 -1.55 -2.33
C HIS A 12 -7.49 -2.83 -2.93
N PRO A 13 -6.81 -3.67 -2.13
CA PRO A 13 -6.08 -4.84 -2.62
C PRO A 13 -6.97 -5.85 -3.36
N GLN A 14 -8.26 -5.95 -3.02
CA GLN A 14 -9.23 -6.85 -3.66
C GLN A 14 -9.80 -6.33 -4.98
N THR A 15 -9.41 -5.12 -5.41
CA THR A 15 -9.82 -4.54 -6.69
C THR A 15 -8.68 -4.67 -7.69
N ALA A 16 -8.99 -5.09 -8.91
CA ALA A 16 -8.03 -5.13 -10.01
C ALA A 16 -7.85 -3.73 -10.65
N PHE A 17 -6.62 -3.39 -11.02
CA PHE A 17 -6.29 -2.12 -11.68
C PHE A 17 -5.52 -2.38 -12.97
N THR A 18 -5.86 -1.65 -14.03
CA THR A 18 -5.12 -1.65 -15.30
C THR A 18 -4.88 -0.20 -15.68
N LEU A 19 -3.62 0.18 -15.92
CA LEU A 19 -3.27 1.48 -16.47
C LEU A 19 -2.82 1.34 -17.91
N LEU A 20 -3.53 2.03 -18.81
CA LEU A 20 -3.16 2.21 -20.20
C LEU A 20 -2.70 3.66 -20.41
N ARG A 21 -1.62 3.86 -21.16
CA ARG A 21 -1.17 5.17 -21.63
C ARG A 21 -0.99 5.09 -23.14
N ASP A 22 -1.75 5.91 -23.87
CA ASP A 22 -1.73 5.95 -25.34
C ASP A 22 -1.96 4.57 -25.97
N GLY A 23 -2.89 3.79 -25.41
CA GLY A 23 -3.21 2.44 -25.85
C GLY A 23 -2.17 1.37 -25.45
N ARG A 24 -1.07 1.74 -24.78
CA ARG A 24 -0.05 0.80 -24.29
C ARG A 24 -0.29 0.47 -22.83
N LEU A 25 -0.15 -0.81 -22.48
CA LEU A 25 -0.20 -1.27 -21.10
C LEU A 25 1.01 -0.74 -20.34
N VAL A 26 0.76 0.03 -19.28
CA VAL A 26 1.79 0.49 -18.33
C VAL A 26 1.95 -0.52 -17.22
N PHE A 27 0.84 -0.92 -16.59
CA PHE A 27 0.81 -2.01 -15.61
C PHE A 27 -0.58 -2.64 -15.51
N GLN A 28 -0.60 -3.88 -15.01
CA GLN A 28 -1.80 -4.62 -14.64
C GLN A 28 -1.60 -5.22 -13.26
N LEU A 29 -2.56 -4.97 -12.37
CA LEU A 29 -2.57 -5.39 -10.99
C LEU A 29 -3.86 -6.20 -10.77
N PRO A 30 -3.81 -7.55 -10.79
CA PRO A 30 -4.97 -8.39 -10.49
C PRO A 30 -5.51 -8.11 -9.08
N ALA A 31 -6.76 -8.48 -8.82
CA ALA A 31 -7.29 -8.50 -7.46
C ALA A 31 -6.47 -9.48 -6.60
N THR A 32 -6.15 -9.07 -5.38
CA THR A 32 -5.34 -9.84 -4.44
C THR A 32 -6.14 -10.20 -3.19
N ALA A 33 -5.78 -11.30 -2.53
CA ALA A 33 -6.42 -11.73 -1.30
C ALA A 33 -6.02 -10.85 -0.09
N THR A 34 -4.77 -10.38 -0.06
CA THR A 34 -4.19 -9.70 1.09
C THR A 34 -3.50 -8.38 0.71
N LEU A 35 -3.34 -7.49 1.69
CA LEU A 35 -2.53 -6.28 1.53
C LEU A 35 -1.06 -6.61 1.24
N ALA A 36 -0.52 -7.70 1.80
CA ALA A 36 0.86 -8.14 1.57
C ALA A 36 1.10 -8.43 0.08
N ASP A 37 0.18 -9.16 -0.55
CA ASP A 37 0.24 -9.46 -1.99
C ASP A 37 0.25 -8.18 -2.82
N ARG A 38 -0.63 -7.22 -2.50
CA ARG A 38 -0.67 -5.94 -3.19
C ARG A 38 0.61 -5.11 -2.99
N ILE A 39 1.20 -5.11 -1.80
CA ILE A 39 2.48 -4.44 -1.54
C ILE A 39 3.59 -5.08 -2.38
N ARG A 40 3.64 -6.42 -2.44
CA ARG A 40 4.57 -7.16 -3.30
C ARG A 40 4.41 -6.79 -4.78
N ASP A 41 3.18 -6.71 -5.28
CA ASP A 41 2.92 -6.35 -6.68
C ASP A 41 3.38 -4.92 -7.01
N LEU A 42 3.22 -3.97 -6.08
CA LEU A 42 3.52 -2.55 -6.28
C LEU A 42 4.98 -2.17 -6.02
N TYR A 43 5.63 -2.84 -5.05
CA TYR A 43 6.94 -2.41 -4.53
C TYR A 43 7.99 -3.53 -4.51
N GLY A 44 7.63 -4.76 -4.88
CA GLY A 44 8.52 -5.91 -4.92
C GLY A 44 8.64 -6.67 -3.61
N VAL A 45 9.15 -7.90 -3.70
CA VAL A 45 9.32 -8.81 -2.56
C VAL A 45 10.35 -8.30 -1.55
N GLU A 46 11.42 -7.65 -2.01
CA GLU A 46 12.48 -7.14 -1.15
C GLU A 46 12.01 -6.09 -0.15
N LEU A 47 11.02 -5.26 -0.53
CA LEU A 47 10.39 -4.33 0.40
C LEU A 47 9.53 -5.12 1.39
N LEU A 48 8.66 -6.00 0.90
CA LEU A 48 7.73 -6.76 1.74
C LEU A 48 8.46 -7.55 2.84
N GLU A 49 9.59 -8.18 2.53
CA GLU A 49 10.38 -8.97 3.49
C GLU A 49 10.98 -8.13 4.64
N ARG A 50 11.12 -6.82 4.45
CA ARG A 50 11.62 -5.88 5.48
C ARG A 50 10.50 -5.32 6.34
N LEU A 51 9.25 -5.51 5.94
CA LEU A 51 8.10 -4.96 6.62
C LEU A 51 7.61 -5.90 7.72
N ILE A 52 7.27 -5.31 8.86
CA ILE A 52 6.60 -5.96 9.98
C ILE A 52 5.10 -5.73 9.84
N GLN A 53 4.33 -6.81 9.85
CA GLN A 53 2.87 -6.74 9.83
C GLN A 53 2.33 -6.24 11.18
N LEU A 54 1.51 -5.20 11.15
CA LEU A 54 0.77 -4.70 12.29
C LEU A 54 -0.59 -5.40 12.36
N ASN A 55 -0.73 -6.32 13.31
CA ASN A 55 -1.97 -6.99 13.60
C ASN A 55 -2.80 -6.13 14.58
N GLY A 56 -3.76 -5.37 14.05
CA GLY A 56 -4.95 -4.92 14.76
C GLY A 56 -4.77 -4.53 16.23
N ALA A 57 -4.05 -3.45 16.57
CA ALA A 57 -4.20 -2.86 17.90
C ALA A 57 -5.61 -2.26 18.00
N ALA A 58 -6.50 -2.93 18.72
CA ALA A 58 -7.91 -2.59 18.76
C ALA A 58 -8.26 -1.92 20.08
N SER A 59 -8.73 -0.67 20.01
CA SER A 59 -9.73 -0.20 20.97
C SER A 59 -11.13 -0.54 20.41
N ARG A 60 -12.19 -0.47 21.23
CA ARG A 60 -13.57 -0.71 20.74
C ARG A 60 -13.99 0.18 19.56
N LYS A 61 -13.28 1.28 19.28
CA LYS A 61 -13.68 2.28 18.28
C LYS A 61 -12.70 2.44 17.11
N ILE A 62 -11.45 2.00 17.26
CA ILE A 62 -10.38 2.22 16.27
C ILE A 62 -9.61 0.92 16.11
N GLN A 63 -9.44 0.50 14.86
CA GLN A 63 -8.60 -0.62 14.46
C GLN A 63 -7.46 -0.09 13.58
N ILE A 64 -6.23 -0.43 13.96
CA ILE A 64 -5.03 -0.10 13.21
C ILE A 64 -4.45 -1.40 12.66
N SER A 65 -4.28 -1.48 11.35
CA SER A 65 -3.63 -2.60 10.67
C SER A 65 -2.78 -2.08 9.53
N GLY A 66 -1.81 -2.87 9.09
CA GLY A 66 -0.94 -2.50 7.97
C GLY A 66 0.45 -3.06 8.13
N PHE A 67 1.43 -2.34 7.61
CA PHE A 67 2.83 -2.73 7.60
C PHE A 67 3.71 -1.53 8.01
N ILE A 68 4.78 -1.80 8.72
CA ILE A 68 5.79 -0.80 9.09
C ILE A 68 7.19 -1.36 8.86
N ASP A 69 8.16 -0.52 8.55
CA ASP A 69 9.55 -0.94 8.42
C ASP A 69 10.12 -1.42 9.76
N GLN A 70 11.05 -2.38 9.72
CA GLN A 70 11.78 -2.80 10.90
C GLN A 70 12.69 -1.65 11.38
N ALA A 71 12.60 -1.33 12.69
CA ALA A 71 13.36 -0.24 13.28
C ALA A 71 14.87 -0.41 13.03
N GLY A 72 15.50 0.61 12.40
CA GLY A 72 16.92 0.60 12.04
C GLY A 72 17.22 0.98 10.58
N LEU A 73 16.24 0.90 9.68
CA LEU A 73 16.36 1.25 8.25
C LEU A 73 15.67 2.58 7.89
N SER A 74 15.41 3.43 8.89
CA SER A 74 14.67 4.70 8.76
C SER A 74 15.15 5.51 7.55
N ARG A 75 14.36 5.49 6.48
CA ARG A 75 14.57 6.35 5.33
C ARG A 75 14.12 7.75 5.71
N GLN A 76 14.98 8.75 5.48
CA GLN A 76 14.77 10.14 5.89
C GLN A 76 13.57 10.85 5.23
N THR A 77 12.81 10.20 4.34
CA THR A 77 11.75 10.86 3.56
C THR A 77 10.36 10.32 3.92
N ARG A 78 9.46 11.24 4.34
CA ARG A 78 8.02 10.95 4.54
C ARG A 78 7.29 10.50 3.27
N ALA A 79 7.91 10.66 2.10
CA ALA A 79 7.33 10.34 0.79
C ALA A 79 6.90 8.86 0.62
N GLN A 80 7.35 7.97 1.51
CA GLN A 80 7.00 6.54 1.49
C GLN A 80 6.01 6.14 2.59
N GLN A 81 5.50 7.09 3.37
CA GLN A 81 4.46 6.84 4.36
C GLN A 81 3.08 7.00 3.71
N LEU A 82 2.34 5.90 3.61
CA LEU A 82 0.98 5.89 3.10
C LEU A 82 0.01 5.60 4.24
N ILE A 83 -0.91 6.54 4.52
CA ILE A 83 -1.87 6.43 5.61
C ILE A 83 -3.28 6.39 5.02
N PHE A 84 -4.10 5.49 5.54
CA PHE A 84 -5.48 5.29 5.07
C PHE A 84 -6.47 5.36 6.22
N VAL A 85 -7.59 6.05 5.99
CA VAL A 85 -8.76 6.05 6.89
C VAL A 85 -9.94 5.51 6.12
N ASN A 86 -10.51 4.39 6.58
CA ASN A 86 -11.61 3.70 5.88
C ASN A 86 -11.28 3.47 4.39
N ALA A 87 -10.08 2.94 4.12
CA ALA A 87 -9.51 2.69 2.80
C ALA A 87 -9.24 3.95 1.93
N ARG A 88 -9.39 5.17 2.46
CA ARG A 88 -9.07 6.41 1.73
C ARG A 88 -7.70 6.93 2.12
N ALA A 89 -6.85 7.15 1.13
CA ALA A 89 -5.54 7.77 1.35
C ALA A 89 -5.72 9.16 1.94
N ILE A 90 -4.94 9.48 2.98
CA ILE A 90 -4.85 10.80 3.57
C ILE A 90 -3.40 11.27 3.52
N GLU A 91 -3.20 12.56 3.30
CA GLU A 91 -1.91 13.20 3.50
C GLU A 91 -1.84 13.69 4.95
N SER A 92 -0.78 13.30 5.67
CA SER A 92 -0.45 13.91 6.96
C SER A 92 0.60 14.98 6.71
N GLY A 93 0.26 16.24 6.99
CA GLY A 93 1.20 17.36 7.02
C GLY A 93 2.38 17.13 7.97
#